data_AF-A0A9W9SZS4-F1
#
_entry.id   AF-A0A9W9SZS4-F1
#
_cell.length_a   1.000
_cell.length_b   1.000
_cell.length_c   1.000
_cell.angle_alpha   90.00
_cell.angle_beta   90.00
_cell.angle_gamma   90.00
#
_symmetry.space_group_name_H-M   'P 1'
#
loop_
_entity.id
_entity.type
_entity.pdbx_description
1 polymer ?
#
loop_
_entity_poly.entity_id
_entity_poly.type
_entity_poly.pdbx_seq_one_letter_code
_entity_poly.pdbx_strand_id
1 'polypeptide(L)'
;MSLPQLSSGIWDLVHIILPHPSVQHWQVKDTGDGGLSTYLPGWPSLDSGCRLEVFSGQQNNTTESHAQVAEDDLSKLPSQLQARCHCGGIEFYITPPDASSLQAWSPFSDLLVPYFSGPGTNPDDVKWWLRDGNTKYLAGTCACKSCRLGCGFPIQTWAFIPKSNIFNTDGSPLAFKGKTVQRYNSSPGVYREFCKVCGANVFWHCDERPELIDVSVGLLRGNGARVVNLLDWAPDRVSFAEMAAQKDLVKLLEDGLAKLSRADCV
;
A
#
# COMPACT_ATOMS: atom_id res chain seq x y z
N MET A 1 -35.88 23.08 57.86
CA MET A 1 -34.77 24.04 57.77
C MET A 1 -33.51 23.23 58.04
N SER A 2 -32.58 22.95 57.14
CA SER A 2 -32.12 23.57 55.89
C SER A 2 -31.37 22.49 55.09
N LEU A 3 -31.73 22.29 53.82
CA LEU A 3 -30.95 21.50 52.85
C LEU A 3 -30.07 22.47 52.05
N PRO A 4 -28.81 22.15 51.74
CA PRO A 4 -27.98 23.03 50.93
C PRO A 4 -28.40 22.95 49.45
N GLN A 5 -28.52 24.13 48.83
CA GLN A 5 -28.74 24.33 47.40
C GLN A 5 -27.57 23.73 46.60
N LEU A 6 -27.86 22.75 45.74
CA LEU A 6 -27.01 22.40 44.61
C LEU A 6 -27.24 23.44 43.52
N SER A 7 -26.31 24.38 43.38
CA SER A 7 -26.27 25.34 42.29
C SER A 7 -25.97 24.63 40.96
N SER A 8 -26.87 24.81 40.01
CA SER A 8 -26.68 24.54 38.58
C SER A 8 -25.47 25.30 38.03
N GLY A 9 -24.48 24.56 37.51
CA GLY A 9 -23.51 25.02 36.52
C GLY A 9 -23.48 23.96 35.43
N ILE A 10 -24.33 24.09 34.40
CA ILE A 10 -23.96 24.62 33.09
C ILE A 10 -22.79 23.83 32.50
N TRP A 11 -23.20 22.78 31.79
CA TRP A 11 -22.67 22.32 30.52
C TRP A 11 -21.74 23.33 29.84
N ASP A 12 -20.44 23.05 29.85
CA ASP A 12 -19.49 23.43 28.80
C ASP A 12 -18.19 22.63 29.02
N LEU A 13 -18.32 21.31 28.94
CA LEU A 13 -17.18 20.47 28.57
C LEU A 13 -16.96 20.68 27.08
N VAL A 14 -16.24 21.76 26.77
CA VAL A 14 -15.52 21.89 25.50
C VAL A 14 -14.71 20.60 25.38
N HIS A 15 -15.18 19.69 24.53
CA HIS A 15 -14.33 18.66 23.96
C HIS A 15 -13.23 19.42 23.23
N ILE A 16 -12.13 19.70 23.94
CA ILE A 16 -10.84 19.96 23.33
C ILE A 16 -10.47 18.64 22.69
N ILE A 17 -10.98 18.41 21.48
CA ILE A 17 -10.40 17.46 20.55
C ILE A 17 -9.02 18.03 20.29
N LEU A 18 -8.02 17.52 20.99
CA LEU A 18 -6.63 17.85 20.70
C LEU A 18 -6.42 17.51 19.21
N PRO A 19 -6.10 18.50 18.34
CA PRO A 19 -5.69 18.18 16.99
C PRO A 19 -4.44 17.32 17.14
N HIS A 20 -4.45 16.09 16.64
CA HIS A 20 -3.22 15.29 16.57
C HIS A 20 -2.32 15.94 15.50
N PRO A 21 -1.09 16.44 15.76
CA PRO A 21 -0.32 17.03 14.67
C PRO A 21 1.15 16.63 14.73
N SER A 22 1.46 15.38 15.04
CA SER A 22 2.82 14.89 14.84
C SER A 22 2.82 13.55 14.13
N VAL A 23 2.97 13.61 12.80
CA VAL A 23 3.43 12.46 12.02
C VAL A 23 4.95 12.46 12.11
N GLN A 24 5.51 11.39 12.68
CA GLN A 24 6.94 11.12 12.69
C GLN A 24 7.21 9.84 11.92
N HIS A 25 8.17 9.90 11.00
CA HIS A 25 8.56 8.74 10.20
C HIS A 25 9.83 8.13 10.74
N TRP A 26 9.80 6.83 10.94
CA TRP A 26 10.92 6.04 11.45
C TRP A 26 11.48 5.20 10.32
N GLN A 27 12.80 5.02 10.29
CA GLN A 27 13.49 4.19 9.29
C GLN A 27 13.17 4.56 7.83
N VAL A 28 12.98 5.86 7.54
CA VAL A 28 12.72 6.33 6.16
C VAL A 28 13.83 5.91 5.21
N LYS A 29 15.08 5.88 5.67
CA LYS A 29 16.24 5.47 4.85
C LYS A 29 16.11 4.02 4.34
N ASP A 30 15.53 3.13 5.12
CA ASP A 30 15.37 1.71 4.77
C ASP A 30 14.39 1.51 3.62
N THR A 31 13.55 2.51 3.34
CA THR A 31 12.64 2.48 2.19
C THR A 31 13.34 2.76 0.86
N GLY A 32 14.58 3.27 0.86
CA GLY A 32 15.35 3.62 -0.33
C GLY A 32 14.86 4.87 -1.08
N ASP A 33 13.55 5.08 -1.20
CA ASP A 33 12.92 6.16 -1.97
C ASP A 33 11.97 7.04 -1.14
N GLY A 34 12.02 6.89 0.19
CA GLY A 34 11.17 7.55 1.16
C GLY A 34 9.80 6.89 1.36
N GLY A 35 9.39 5.94 0.54
CA GLY A 35 8.08 5.29 0.65
C GLY A 35 6.91 6.30 0.64
N LEU A 36 5.85 5.98 1.39
CA LEU A 36 4.72 6.90 1.58
C LEU A 36 5.06 8.15 2.41
N SER A 37 6.19 8.18 3.13
CA SER A 37 6.57 9.37 3.92
C SER A 37 6.80 10.61 3.05
N THR A 38 7.11 10.39 1.77
CA THR A 38 7.20 11.46 0.76
C THR A 38 5.87 12.20 0.55
N TYR A 39 4.75 11.50 0.72
CA TYR A 39 3.38 12.06 0.61
C TYR A 39 2.79 12.46 1.96
N LEU A 40 3.47 12.19 3.07
CA LEU A 40 2.99 12.49 4.40
C LEU A 40 4.00 13.44 5.05
N PRO A 41 3.91 14.77 4.85
CA PRO A 41 4.87 15.68 5.43
C PRO A 41 4.91 15.49 6.95
N GLY A 42 6.05 15.05 7.47
CA GLY A 42 6.27 14.89 8.90
C GLY A 42 6.29 16.25 9.59
N TRP A 43 5.96 16.27 10.88
CA TRP A 43 6.19 17.46 11.68
C TRP A 43 7.70 17.61 11.96
N PRO A 44 8.30 18.81 11.87
CA PRO A 44 9.69 19.00 12.26
C PRO A 44 9.82 18.65 13.75
N SER A 45 10.45 17.52 14.07
CA SER A 45 10.64 17.11 15.45
C SER A 45 11.57 18.09 16.15
N LEU A 46 11.08 18.87 17.11
CA LEU A 46 11.92 19.25 18.24
C LEU A 46 12.07 18.00 19.12
N ASP A 47 13.33 17.63 19.37
CA ASP A 47 13.73 16.51 20.22
C ASP A 47 12.74 16.24 21.36
N SER A 48 12.18 15.03 21.40
CA SER A 48 11.23 14.63 22.44
C SER A 48 11.47 13.17 22.84
N GLY A 49 12.52 12.95 23.62
CA GLY A 49 12.43 12.46 25.01
C GLY A 49 11.65 11.19 25.39
N CYS A 50 11.13 10.39 24.47
CA CYS A 50 10.57 9.07 24.79
C CYS A 50 10.84 8.08 23.66
N ARG A 51 12.08 7.60 23.60
CA ARG A 51 12.45 6.47 22.75
C ARG A 51 12.35 5.22 23.60
N LEU A 52 11.47 4.29 23.23
CA LEU A 52 11.64 2.90 23.64
C LEU A 52 13.03 2.47 23.15
N GLU A 53 13.95 2.24 24.09
CA GLU A 53 15.24 1.63 23.78
C GLU A 53 14.96 0.26 23.14
N VAL A 54 15.07 0.21 21.82
CA VAL A 54 15.25 -1.07 21.14
C VAL A 54 16.58 -1.60 21.63
N PHE A 55 16.54 -2.69 22.41
CA PHE A 55 17.71 -3.43 22.87
C PHE A 55 18.76 -3.47 21.76
N SER A 56 19.90 -2.81 22.00
CA SER A 56 21.10 -2.99 21.21
C SER A 56 21.62 -4.40 21.46
N GLY A 57 21.10 -5.37 20.70
CA GLY A 57 21.74 -6.66 20.54
C GLY A 57 23.15 -6.41 20.01
N GLN A 58 24.14 -6.87 20.77
CA GLN A 58 25.56 -6.64 20.53
C GLN A 58 25.93 -6.81 19.05
N GLN A 59 26.46 -5.75 18.46
CA GLN A 59 27.22 -5.83 17.23
C GLN A 59 28.44 -6.71 17.50
N ASN A 60 28.41 -7.95 17.01
CA ASN A 60 29.65 -8.66 16.75
C ASN A 60 30.29 -7.98 15.54
N ASN A 61 31.34 -7.20 15.81
CA ASN A 61 32.28 -6.70 14.81
C ASN A 61 32.69 -7.84 13.88
N THR A 62 32.12 -7.85 12.68
CA THR A 62 32.69 -8.55 11.55
C THR A 62 33.05 -7.49 10.53
N THR A 63 34.36 -7.43 10.31
CA THR A 63 35.10 -6.49 9.48
C THR A 63 34.43 -6.19 8.16
N GLU A 64 34.36 -4.90 7.86
CA GLU A 64 34.01 -4.32 6.56
C GLU A 64 34.71 -5.08 5.43
N SER A 65 33.91 -5.66 4.53
CA SER A 65 34.34 -5.85 3.16
C SER A 65 33.56 -4.85 2.32
N HIS A 66 34.27 -3.84 1.84
CA HIS A 66 33.79 -2.97 0.76
C HIS A 66 33.52 -3.85 -0.46
N ALA A 67 32.29 -4.32 -0.60
CA ALA A 67 31.81 -4.86 -1.87
C ALA A 67 31.61 -3.67 -2.81
N GLN A 68 32.61 -3.40 -3.64
CA GLN A 68 32.44 -2.60 -4.83
C GLN A 68 31.33 -3.27 -5.65
N VAL A 69 30.17 -2.64 -5.73
CA VAL A 69 29.10 -3.04 -6.63
C VAL A 69 29.62 -2.74 -8.04
N ALA A 70 30.06 -3.79 -8.73
CA ALA A 70 30.35 -3.70 -10.15
C ALA A 70 29.05 -3.31 -10.87
N GLU A 71 29.08 -2.19 -11.59
CA GLU A 71 27.99 -1.65 -12.43
C GLU A 71 27.67 -2.52 -13.66
N ASP A 72 27.98 -3.82 -13.65
CA ASP A 72 28.01 -4.63 -14.86
C ASP A 72 27.37 -6.01 -14.64
N ASP A 73 26.05 -6.07 -14.41
CA ASP A 73 25.22 -7.23 -14.82
C ASP A 73 23.67 -7.05 -14.70
N LEU A 74 23.11 -5.84 -14.86
CA LEU A 74 21.65 -5.63 -14.84
C LEU A 74 20.95 -5.98 -16.17
N SER A 75 21.66 -6.55 -17.15
CA SER A 75 21.17 -6.68 -18.53
C SER A 75 20.65 -8.08 -18.92
N LYS A 76 20.60 -9.06 -18.00
CA LYS A 76 20.38 -10.48 -18.38
C LYS A 76 19.44 -11.31 -17.50
N LEU A 77 18.37 -10.73 -16.97
CA LEU A 77 17.20 -11.50 -16.54
C LEU A 77 15.98 -10.99 -17.31
N PRO A 78 15.03 -11.84 -17.76
CA PRO A 78 13.71 -11.32 -18.09
C PRO A 78 13.25 -10.55 -16.85
N SER A 79 12.82 -9.31 -17.08
CA SER A 79 12.68 -8.18 -16.15
C SER A 79 11.65 -8.38 -15.02
N GLN A 80 11.68 -9.52 -14.33
CA GLN A 80 10.66 -9.90 -13.35
C GLN A 80 11.01 -9.36 -11.97
N LEU A 81 10.03 -8.73 -11.34
CA LEU A 81 10.10 -8.22 -9.99
C LEU A 81 9.70 -9.33 -9.01
N GLN A 82 10.60 -9.67 -8.08
CA GLN A 82 10.27 -10.60 -7.00
C GLN A 82 9.30 -9.94 -6.01
N ALA A 83 8.32 -10.71 -5.55
CA ALA A 83 7.46 -10.39 -4.42
C ALA A 83 7.55 -11.50 -3.37
N ARG A 84 7.78 -11.12 -2.10
CA ARG A 84 8.01 -12.09 -1.02
C ARG A 84 7.48 -11.59 0.32
N CYS A 85 6.83 -12.48 1.08
CA CYS A 85 6.43 -12.16 2.45
C CYS A 85 7.63 -12.22 3.42
N HIS A 86 7.46 -11.70 4.64
CA HIS A 86 8.55 -11.64 5.63
C HIS A 86 9.17 -13.02 5.95
N CYS A 87 8.34 -14.04 6.20
CA CYS A 87 8.84 -15.39 6.50
C CYS A 87 9.30 -16.18 5.26
N GLY A 88 9.18 -15.61 4.06
CA GLY A 88 9.49 -16.27 2.79
C GLY A 88 8.59 -17.46 2.42
N GLY A 89 7.48 -17.67 3.12
CA GLY A 89 6.55 -18.77 2.85
C GLY A 89 5.66 -18.54 1.62
N ILE A 90 5.59 -17.29 1.15
CA ILE A 90 4.92 -16.85 -0.08
C ILE A 90 5.94 -16.07 -0.88
N GLU A 91 6.15 -16.52 -2.11
CA GLU A 91 7.06 -15.91 -3.08
C GLU A 91 6.47 -16.09 -4.48
N PHE A 92 6.54 -15.04 -5.29
CA PHE A 92 6.09 -15.02 -6.67
C PHE A 92 6.80 -13.90 -7.44
N TYR A 93 6.63 -13.89 -8.75
CA TYR A 93 7.28 -12.96 -9.66
C TYR A 93 6.25 -12.20 -10.47
N ILE A 94 6.51 -10.92 -10.73
CA ILE A 94 5.68 -10.04 -11.53
C ILE A 94 6.48 -9.58 -12.75
N THR A 95 5.92 -9.70 -13.94
CA THR A 95 6.52 -9.11 -15.15
C THR A 95 6.04 -7.67 -15.36
N PRO A 96 6.79 -6.82 -16.09
CA PRO A 96 6.26 -5.61 -16.68
C PRO A 96 5.06 -5.91 -17.57
N PRO A 97 4.23 -4.90 -17.88
CA PRO A 97 3.13 -5.12 -18.78
C PRO A 97 3.61 -5.58 -20.15
N ASP A 98 2.81 -6.45 -20.77
CA ASP A 98 3.02 -7.00 -22.09
C ASP A 98 1.69 -7.12 -22.84
N ALA A 99 1.69 -7.78 -24.00
CA ALA A 99 0.47 -7.97 -24.79
C ALA A 99 -0.63 -8.76 -24.04
N SER A 100 -0.27 -9.62 -23.09
CA SER A 100 -1.25 -10.36 -22.28
C SER A 100 -1.96 -9.47 -21.27
N SER A 101 -1.30 -8.41 -20.81
CA SER A 101 -1.84 -7.46 -19.82
C SER A 101 -3.10 -6.71 -20.30
N LEU A 102 -3.32 -6.69 -21.62
CA LEU A 102 -4.48 -6.08 -22.26
C LEU A 102 -5.75 -6.95 -22.19
N GLN A 103 -5.63 -8.23 -21.84
CA GLN A 103 -6.75 -9.18 -21.88
C GLN A 103 -7.68 -9.07 -20.67
N ALA A 104 -7.19 -8.60 -19.53
CA ALA A 104 -8.01 -8.39 -18.34
C ALA A 104 -9.08 -7.31 -18.60
N TRP A 105 -10.21 -7.41 -17.91
CA TRP A 105 -11.26 -6.40 -17.84
C TRP A 105 -11.55 -6.09 -16.37
N SER A 106 -11.93 -4.84 -16.09
CA SER A 106 -12.33 -4.40 -14.75
C SER A 106 -13.22 -3.17 -14.82
N PRO A 107 -14.22 -3.01 -13.92
CA PRO A 107 -14.79 -1.70 -13.64
C PRO A 107 -13.70 -0.73 -13.16
N PHE A 108 -13.97 0.57 -13.20
CA PHE A 108 -13.06 1.56 -12.62
C PHE A 108 -12.90 1.33 -11.12
N SER A 109 -11.66 1.45 -10.65
CA SER A 109 -11.39 1.42 -9.21
C SER A 109 -11.88 2.69 -8.52
N ASP A 110 -12.11 2.59 -7.20
CA ASP A 110 -12.48 3.76 -6.39
C ASP A 110 -11.42 4.88 -6.41
N LEU A 111 -10.16 4.56 -6.74
CA LEU A 111 -9.11 5.57 -6.96
C LEU A 111 -9.48 6.53 -8.11
N LEU A 112 -10.18 6.03 -9.13
CA LEU A 112 -10.47 6.77 -10.35
C LEU A 112 -11.92 7.27 -10.39
N VAL A 113 -12.86 6.42 -9.95
CA VAL A 113 -14.28 6.75 -9.86
C VAL A 113 -14.76 6.40 -8.46
N PRO A 114 -14.90 7.39 -7.56
CA PRO A 114 -15.35 7.15 -6.20
C PRO A 114 -16.70 6.43 -6.16
N TYR A 115 -16.85 5.46 -5.26
CA TYR A 115 -18.04 4.59 -5.20
C TYR A 115 -19.36 5.35 -5.03
N PHE A 116 -19.33 6.55 -4.42
CA PHE A 116 -20.50 7.40 -4.20
C PHE A 116 -20.81 8.33 -5.38
N SER A 117 -19.91 8.42 -6.38
CA SER A 117 -20.07 9.28 -7.56
C SER A 117 -20.75 8.57 -8.73
N GLY A 118 -20.91 7.24 -8.67
CA GLY A 118 -21.55 6.44 -9.71
C GLY A 118 -21.17 4.97 -9.64
N PRO A 119 -21.68 4.13 -10.54
CA PRO A 119 -21.50 2.67 -10.50
C PRO A 119 -20.09 2.20 -10.91
N GLY A 120 -19.17 3.09 -11.28
CA GLY A 120 -17.80 2.73 -11.68
C GLY A 120 -17.71 1.85 -12.94
N THR A 121 -18.75 1.79 -13.76
CA THR A 121 -18.77 0.94 -14.96
C THR A 121 -17.70 1.34 -15.97
N ASN A 122 -17.13 0.35 -16.66
CA ASN A 122 -16.09 0.55 -17.68
C ASN A 122 -16.52 -0.10 -19.01
N PRO A 123 -17.52 0.45 -19.71
CA PRO A 123 -18.06 -0.14 -20.95
C PRO A 123 -17.08 -0.08 -22.12
N ASP A 124 -16.20 0.92 -22.13
CA ASP A 124 -15.20 1.12 -23.18
C ASP A 124 -13.92 0.31 -22.96
N ASP A 125 -13.90 -0.55 -21.94
CA ASP A 125 -12.79 -1.45 -21.60
C ASP A 125 -11.44 -0.71 -21.46
N VAL A 126 -11.49 0.45 -20.80
CA VAL A 126 -10.29 1.24 -20.50
C VAL A 126 -9.38 0.44 -19.58
N LYS A 127 -8.15 0.16 -20.04
CA LYS A 127 -7.12 -0.56 -19.28
C LYS A 127 -6.45 0.34 -18.25
N TRP A 128 -7.25 0.87 -17.32
CA TRP A 128 -6.83 1.93 -16.40
C TRP A 128 -5.68 1.53 -15.45
N TRP A 129 -5.44 0.23 -15.28
CA TRP A 129 -4.29 -0.30 -14.55
C TRP A 129 -2.99 -0.22 -15.35
N LEU A 130 -3.03 -0.03 -16.68
CA LEU A 130 -1.86 0.17 -17.51
C LEU A 130 -1.58 1.66 -17.64
N ARG A 131 -0.35 2.05 -17.30
CA ARG A 131 0.10 3.42 -17.15
C ARG A 131 1.37 3.64 -17.97
N ASP A 132 1.67 4.92 -18.22
CA ASP A 132 2.91 5.34 -18.90
C ASP A 132 3.16 4.57 -20.22
N GLY A 133 2.20 4.64 -21.15
CA GLY A 133 2.33 3.94 -22.43
C GLY A 133 2.34 2.41 -22.32
N ASN A 134 1.64 1.85 -21.34
CA ASN A 134 1.61 0.42 -21.01
C ASN A 134 2.96 -0.14 -20.52
N THR A 135 3.76 0.67 -19.84
CA THR A 135 5.04 0.22 -19.26
C THR A 135 4.98 0.05 -17.74
N LYS A 136 3.96 0.61 -17.09
CA LYS A 136 3.77 0.54 -15.63
C LYS A 136 2.37 0.09 -15.25
N TYR A 137 2.22 -0.40 -14.03
CA TYR A 137 0.93 -0.68 -13.41
C TYR A 137 0.48 0.46 -12.51
N LEU A 138 -0.82 0.72 -12.44
CA LEU A 138 -1.38 1.63 -11.45
C LEU A 138 -1.16 1.04 -10.05
N ALA A 139 -0.71 1.88 -9.13
CA ALA A 139 -0.68 1.61 -7.71
C ALA A 139 -1.43 2.69 -6.95
N GLY A 140 -1.94 2.36 -5.78
CA GLY A 140 -2.62 3.35 -4.95
C GLY A 140 -2.88 2.86 -3.53
N THR A 141 -3.55 3.71 -2.77
CA THR A 141 -3.79 3.53 -1.35
C THR A 141 -5.27 3.37 -1.06
N CYS A 142 -5.64 2.55 -0.08
CA CYS A 142 -7.02 2.30 0.32
C CYS A 142 -7.18 2.41 1.84
N ALA A 143 -8.23 3.12 2.27
CA ALA A 143 -8.57 3.34 3.69
C ALA A 143 -9.91 2.70 4.09
N CYS A 144 -10.49 1.84 3.23
CA CYS A 144 -11.76 1.19 3.50
C CYS A 144 -11.68 0.31 4.76
N LYS A 145 -12.82 0.14 5.44
CA LYS A 145 -12.91 -0.67 6.67
C LYS A 145 -12.34 -2.08 6.50
N SER A 146 -12.64 -2.74 5.38
CA SER A 146 -12.20 -4.12 5.13
C SER A 146 -10.67 -4.20 4.95
N CYS A 147 -10.06 -3.28 4.20
CA CYS A 147 -8.61 -3.24 4.04
C CYS A 147 -7.93 -2.96 5.38
N ARG A 148 -8.39 -1.96 6.14
CA ARG A 148 -7.79 -1.62 7.44
C ARG A 148 -7.83 -2.77 8.44
N LEU A 149 -8.97 -3.45 8.53
CA LEU A 149 -9.11 -4.60 9.42
C LEU A 149 -8.34 -5.83 8.91
N GLY A 150 -8.20 -5.98 7.60
CA GLY A 150 -7.48 -7.09 6.98
C GLY A 150 -5.95 -6.97 7.01
N CYS A 151 -5.40 -5.76 6.94
CA CYS A 151 -3.96 -5.54 7.04
C CYS A 151 -3.51 -5.11 8.45
N GLY A 152 -4.41 -4.59 9.29
CA GLY A 152 -4.07 -4.04 10.60
C GLY A 152 -3.50 -2.62 10.55
N PHE A 153 -3.49 -1.96 9.38
CA PHE A 153 -2.97 -0.61 9.17
C PHE A 153 -4.08 0.35 8.73
N PRO A 154 -3.96 1.67 9.01
CA PRO A 154 -4.97 2.65 8.59
C PRO A 154 -5.06 2.81 7.06
N ILE A 155 -3.98 2.47 6.33
CA ILE A 155 -3.87 2.59 4.88
C ILE A 155 -3.22 1.29 4.36
N GLN A 156 -3.79 0.73 3.29
CA GLN A 156 -3.22 -0.40 2.54
C GLN A 156 -2.81 0.06 1.15
N THR A 157 -1.63 -0.33 0.69
CA THR A 157 -1.11 -0.04 -0.66
C THR A 157 -1.32 -1.24 -1.58
N TRP A 158 -1.92 -1.01 -2.75
CA TRP A 158 -2.21 -2.02 -3.76
C TRP A 158 -1.59 -1.63 -5.10
N ALA A 159 -1.09 -2.62 -5.85
CA ALA A 159 -0.79 -2.51 -7.28
C ALA A 159 -1.80 -3.38 -8.05
N PHE A 160 -2.36 -2.84 -9.14
CA PHE A 160 -3.37 -3.53 -9.96
C PHE A 160 -2.67 -4.25 -11.11
N ILE A 161 -2.51 -5.56 -11.00
CA ILE A 161 -1.67 -6.35 -11.90
C ILE A 161 -2.52 -7.45 -12.55
N PRO A 162 -2.53 -7.56 -13.90
CA PRO A 162 -3.20 -8.66 -14.56
C PRO A 162 -2.63 -10.01 -14.12
N LYS A 163 -3.50 -10.98 -13.91
CA LYS A 163 -3.13 -12.31 -13.44
C LYS A 163 -2.13 -13.02 -14.39
N SER A 164 -2.19 -12.70 -15.69
CA SER A 164 -1.26 -13.21 -16.70
C SER A 164 0.19 -12.74 -16.50
N ASN A 165 0.41 -11.68 -15.72
CA ASN A 165 1.73 -11.13 -15.41
C ASN A 165 2.25 -11.57 -14.04
N ILE A 166 1.58 -12.52 -13.36
CA ILE A 166 1.97 -13.02 -12.04
C ILE A 166 2.29 -14.52 -12.14
N PHE A 167 3.51 -14.88 -11.75
CA PHE A 167 4.04 -16.23 -11.87
C PHE A 167 4.50 -16.78 -10.52
N ASN A 168 4.23 -18.07 -10.28
CA ASN A 168 4.80 -18.76 -9.12
C ASN A 168 6.31 -18.94 -9.30
N THR A 169 7.01 -19.38 -8.25
CA THR A 169 8.48 -19.57 -8.29
C THR A 169 8.95 -20.63 -9.29
N ASP A 170 8.06 -21.52 -9.75
CA ASP A 170 8.34 -22.52 -10.78
C ASP A 170 8.04 -22.01 -12.21
N GLY A 171 7.68 -20.73 -12.36
CA GLY A 171 7.32 -20.11 -13.63
C GLY A 171 5.90 -20.42 -14.12
N SER A 172 5.11 -21.20 -13.37
CA SER A 172 3.70 -21.45 -13.71
C SER A 172 2.82 -20.22 -13.42
N PRO A 173 1.68 -20.05 -14.12
CA PRO A 173 0.73 -18.97 -13.84
C PRO A 173 0.22 -18.98 -12.39
N LEU A 174 -0.12 -17.80 -11.86
CA LEU A 174 -0.64 -17.66 -10.50
C LEU A 174 -1.78 -18.64 -10.19
N ALA A 175 -1.55 -19.50 -9.20
CA ALA A 175 -2.51 -20.53 -8.80
C ALA A 175 -3.23 -20.21 -7.47
N PHE A 176 -2.96 -19.06 -6.83
CA PHE A 176 -3.39 -18.72 -5.47
C PHE A 176 -3.21 -19.85 -4.45
N LYS A 177 -2.19 -20.69 -4.66
CA LYS A 177 -1.91 -21.89 -3.88
C LYS A 177 -0.47 -21.83 -3.42
N GLY A 178 -0.24 -22.25 -2.20
CA GLY A 178 1.08 -22.32 -1.62
C GLY A 178 0.98 -22.84 -0.18
N LYS A 179 2.06 -23.42 0.34
CA LYS A 179 2.06 -24.09 1.66
C LYS A 179 1.58 -23.17 2.79
N THR A 180 1.85 -21.87 2.67
CA THR A 180 1.52 -20.87 3.70
C THR A 180 0.43 -19.88 3.28
N VAL A 181 -0.07 -19.96 2.03
CA VAL A 181 -1.17 -19.11 1.55
C VAL A 181 -2.47 -19.57 2.21
N GLN A 182 -3.20 -18.64 2.79
CA GLN A 182 -4.57 -18.83 3.26
C GLN A 182 -5.48 -17.88 2.47
N ARG A 183 -6.67 -18.35 2.09
CA ARG A 183 -7.75 -17.53 1.51
C ARG A 183 -8.86 -17.25 2.53
N TYR A 184 -9.21 -15.98 2.69
CA TYR A 184 -10.37 -15.50 3.44
C TYR A 184 -11.41 -14.91 2.48
N ASN A 185 -12.65 -15.33 2.63
CA ASN A 185 -13.78 -14.82 1.86
C ASN A 185 -14.41 -13.64 2.63
N SER A 186 -14.09 -12.42 2.21
CA SER A 186 -14.48 -11.20 2.96
C SER A 186 -15.92 -10.76 2.73
N SER A 187 -16.48 -11.13 1.58
CA SER A 187 -17.90 -11.03 1.21
C SER A 187 -18.14 -11.93 0.01
N PRO A 188 -19.37 -12.35 -0.32
CA PRO A 188 -19.64 -13.22 -1.47
C PRO A 188 -18.89 -12.76 -2.74
N GLY A 189 -18.08 -13.65 -3.30
CA GLY A 189 -17.26 -13.39 -4.50
C GLY A 189 -16.05 -12.46 -4.30
N VAL A 190 -15.64 -12.16 -3.06
CA VAL A 190 -14.49 -11.29 -2.76
C VAL A 190 -13.51 -11.97 -1.82
N TYR A 191 -12.28 -12.15 -2.30
CA TYR A 191 -11.27 -12.98 -1.68
C TYR A 191 -10.04 -12.17 -1.27
N ARG A 192 -9.42 -12.61 -0.18
CA ARG A 192 -8.17 -12.07 0.34
C ARG A 192 -7.21 -13.21 0.63
N GLU A 193 -6.00 -13.12 0.11
CA GLU A 193 -4.93 -14.06 0.39
C GLU A 193 -3.93 -13.44 1.35
N PHE A 194 -3.55 -14.21 2.36
CA PHE A 194 -2.52 -13.81 3.32
C PHE A 194 -1.62 -14.98 3.71
N CYS A 195 -0.46 -14.67 4.27
CA CYS A 195 0.44 -15.66 4.83
C CYS A 195 -0.02 -16.09 6.22
N LYS A 196 -0.36 -17.37 6.41
CA LYS A 196 -0.75 -17.89 7.74
C LYS A 196 0.39 -17.91 8.77
N VAL A 197 1.64 -17.68 8.35
CA VAL A 197 2.83 -17.73 9.21
C VAL A 197 3.19 -16.34 9.73
N CYS A 198 3.30 -15.35 8.85
CA CYS A 198 3.70 -13.98 9.23
C CYS A 198 2.57 -12.94 9.14
N GLY A 199 1.36 -13.34 8.75
CA GLY A 199 0.21 -12.44 8.62
C GLY A 199 0.28 -11.48 7.42
N ALA A 200 1.32 -11.56 6.58
CA ALA A 200 1.47 -10.67 5.43
C ALA A 200 0.25 -10.73 4.50
N ASN A 201 -0.31 -9.56 4.20
CA ASN A 201 -1.37 -9.41 3.22
C ASN A 201 -0.79 -9.53 1.80
N VAL A 202 -1.41 -10.32 0.92
CA VAL A 202 -0.84 -10.71 -0.37
C VAL A 202 -1.68 -10.25 -1.53
N PHE A 203 -2.89 -10.80 -1.66
CA PHE A 203 -3.77 -10.51 -2.79
C PHE A 203 -5.15 -10.11 -2.30
N TRP A 204 -5.79 -9.25 -3.09
CA TRP A 204 -7.24 -9.11 -3.13
C TRP A 204 -7.70 -9.38 -4.56
N HIS A 205 -8.81 -10.10 -4.72
CA HIS A 205 -9.47 -10.31 -6.01
C HIS A 205 -10.95 -10.62 -5.81
N CYS A 206 -11.72 -10.54 -6.88
CA CYS A 206 -13.15 -10.84 -6.87
C CYS A 206 -13.63 -11.48 -8.17
N ASP A 207 -14.82 -12.07 -8.11
CA ASP A 207 -15.45 -12.74 -9.25
C ASP A 207 -15.87 -11.77 -10.37
N GLU A 208 -16.05 -10.48 -10.06
CA GLU A 208 -16.42 -9.45 -11.05
C GLU A 208 -15.26 -9.12 -12.01
N ARG A 209 -14.01 -9.21 -11.53
CA ARG A 209 -12.79 -8.93 -12.31
C ARG A 209 -11.70 -9.97 -12.05
N PRO A 210 -11.92 -11.25 -12.43
CA PRO A 210 -11.09 -12.37 -11.99
C PRO A 210 -9.65 -12.33 -12.53
N GLU A 211 -9.41 -11.57 -13.61
CA GLU A 211 -8.11 -11.48 -14.28
C GLU A 211 -7.29 -10.25 -13.86
N LEU A 212 -7.83 -9.34 -13.02
CA LEU A 212 -7.08 -8.21 -12.48
C LEU A 212 -6.93 -8.37 -10.96
N ILE A 213 -5.70 -8.50 -10.49
CA ILE A 213 -5.37 -8.85 -9.10
C ILE A 213 -4.78 -7.63 -8.40
N ASP A 214 -5.26 -7.35 -7.19
CA ASP A 214 -4.68 -6.32 -6.34
C ASP A 214 -3.56 -6.97 -5.52
N VAL A 215 -2.32 -6.59 -5.78
CA VAL A 215 -1.14 -7.12 -5.12
C VAL A 215 -0.64 -6.14 -4.06
N SER A 216 -0.39 -6.63 -2.85
CA SER A 216 0.11 -5.80 -1.75
C SER A 216 1.52 -5.30 -2.05
N VAL A 217 1.69 -3.98 -2.19
CA VAL A 217 2.98 -3.37 -2.58
C VAL A 217 4.09 -3.67 -1.58
N GLY A 218 3.76 -3.84 -0.29
CA GLY A 218 4.75 -4.17 0.75
C GLY A 218 5.46 -5.53 0.57
N LEU A 219 5.00 -6.36 -0.37
CA LEU A 219 5.68 -7.61 -0.73
C LEU A 219 6.77 -7.43 -1.79
N LEU A 220 6.72 -6.35 -2.55
CA LEU A 220 7.58 -6.17 -3.70
C LEU A 220 9.04 -5.94 -3.27
N ARG A 221 9.99 -6.50 -4.02
CA ARG A 221 11.43 -6.36 -3.80
C ARG A 221 12.05 -5.59 -4.96
N GLY A 222 11.69 -4.33 -5.05
CA GLY A 222 12.14 -3.41 -6.09
C GLY A 222 13.19 -2.41 -5.60
N ASN A 223 13.59 -1.51 -6.50
CA ASN A 223 14.40 -0.36 -6.13
C ASN A 223 13.51 0.68 -5.43
N GLY A 224 13.58 0.71 -4.10
CA GLY A 224 12.74 1.55 -3.26
C GLY A 224 11.38 0.92 -2.92
N ALA A 225 10.75 1.42 -1.86
CA ALA A 225 9.47 0.90 -1.35
C ALA A 225 8.28 1.23 -2.26
N ARG A 226 8.37 2.28 -3.09
CA ARG A 226 7.33 2.65 -4.06
C ARG A 226 7.46 1.93 -5.39
N VAL A 227 8.62 1.33 -5.69
CA VAL A 227 8.86 0.55 -6.92
C VAL A 227 8.47 1.34 -8.18
N VAL A 228 8.90 2.60 -8.25
CA VAL A 228 8.48 3.58 -9.27
C VAL A 228 8.88 3.21 -10.72
N ASN A 229 9.79 2.23 -10.87
CA ASN A 229 10.17 1.67 -12.16
C ASN A 229 9.11 0.75 -12.75
N LEU A 230 8.22 0.17 -11.94
CA LEU A 230 7.13 -0.70 -12.38
C LEU A 230 5.74 -0.12 -12.06
N LEU A 231 5.65 0.74 -11.03
CA LEU A 231 4.40 1.28 -10.53
C LEU A 231 4.28 2.78 -10.81
N ASP A 232 3.12 3.19 -11.30
CA ASP A 232 2.67 4.58 -11.38
C ASP A 232 1.61 4.82 -10.30
N TRP A 233 1.83 5.78 -9.41
CA TRP A 233 0.99 5.97 -8.23
C TRP A 233 -0.17 6.91 -8.53
N ALA A 234 -1.39 6.48 -8.18
CA ALA A 234 -2.61 7.25 -8.37
C ALA A 234 -2.46 8.62 -7.68
N PRO A 235 -2.67 9.72 -8.43
CA PRO A 235 -2.59 11.05 -7.86
C PRO A 235 -3.84 11.32 -7.00
N ASP A 236 -3.67 12.23 -6.04
CA ASP A 236 -4.72 13.00 -5.37
C ASP A 236 -5.74 12.23 -4.48
N ARG A 237 -5.93 10.92 -4.63
CA ARG A 237 -6.99 10.17 -3.94
C ARG A 237 -6.50 8.94 -3.20
N VAL A 238 -7.06 8.75 -2.01
CA VAL A 238 -7.04 7.47 -1.28
C VAL A 238 -8.39 6.78 -1.47
N SER A 239 -8.41 5.52 -1.91
CA SER A 239 -9.66 4.79 -2.08
C SER A 239 -10.45 4.70 -0.78
N PHE A 240 -11.74 4.97 -0.87
CA PHE A 240 -12.69 5.00 0.24
C PHE A 240 -12.21 5.90 1.39
N ALA A 241 -11.58 7.03 1.07
CA ALA A 241 -11.13 8.04 2.03
C ALA A 241 -12.26 8.44 3.01
N GLU A 242 -13.48 8.46 2.52
CA GLU A 242 -14.69 8.81 3.25
C GLU A 242 -14.99 7.81 4.39
N MET A 243 -14.53 6.57 4.25
CA MET A 243 -14.65 5.49 5.23
C MET A 243 -13.45 5.38 6.20
N ALA A 244 -12.48 6.28 6.09
CA ALA A 244 -11.29 6.26 6.91
C ALA A 244 -11.62 6.44 8.39
N ALA A 245 -10.99 5.65 9.26
CA ALA A 245 -11.06 5.86 10.70
C ALA A 245 -10.28 7.12 11.13
N GLN A 246 -9.16 7.41 10.46
CA GLN A 246 -8.32 8.58 10.71
C GLN A 246 -8.41 9.51 9.50
N LYS A 247 -9.44 10.36 9.47
CA LYS A 247 -9.69 11.26 8.33
C LYS A 247 -8.57 12.27 8.12
N ASP A 248 -7.97 12.77 9.19
CA ASP A 248 -6.86 13.74 9.11
C ASP A 248 -5.61 13.13 8.45
N LEU A 249 -5.27 11.88 8.82
CA LEU A 249 -4.17 11.14 8.20
C LEU A 249 -4.40 10.93 6.70
N VAL A 250 -5.62 10.54 6.33
CA VAL A 250 -5.98 10.33 4.92
C VAL A 250 -5.96 11.64 4.15
N LYS A 251 -6.46 12.73 4.73
CA LYS A 251 -6.43 14.06 4.12
C LYS A 251 -4.99 14.53 3.88
N LEU A 252 -4.09 14.33 4.85
CA LEU A 252 -2.67 14.64 4.70
C LEU A 252 -2.03 13.84 3.56
N LEU A 253 -2.36 12.55 3.44
CA LEU A 253 -1.87 11.69 2.37
C LEU A 253 -2.37 12.17 1.00
N GLU A 254 -3.66 12.47 0.85
CA GLU A 254 -4.23 13.01 -0.40
C GLU A 254 -3.58 14.33 -0.80
N ASP A 255 -3.35 15.24 0.16
CA ASP A 255 -2.66 16.51 -0.10
C ASP A 255 -1.21 16.31 -0.56
N GLY A 256 -0.50 15.32 -0.03
CA GLY A 256 0.87 15.03 -0.46
C GLY A 256 0.93 14.34 -1.81
N LEU A 257 0.03 13.39 -2.08
CA LEU A 257 -0.13 12.77 -3.40
C LEU A 257 -0.40 13.84 -4.47
N ALA A 258 -1.22 14.85 -4.16
CA ALA A 258 -1.55 15.93 -5.09
C ALA A 258 -0.47 16.96 -5.34
N LYS A 259 0.50 17.10 -4.44
CA LYS A 259 1.63 18.01 -4.65
C LYS A 259 2.69 17.40 -5.55
N LEU A 260 2.97 16.10 -5.37
CA LEU A 260 4.01 15.41 -6.13
C LEU A 260 3.57 15.14 -7.58
N SER A 261 2.30 14.82 -7.82
CA SER A 261 1.75 14.69 -9.18
C SER A 261 1.94 15.94 -10.05
N ARG A 262 1.91 17.12 -9.41
CA ARG A 262 2.08 18.43 -10.08
C ARG A 262 3.54 18.84 -10.24
N ALA A 263 4.43 18.35 -9.37
CA ALA A 263 5.86 18.66 -9.43
C ALA A 263 6.57 17.94 -10.58
N ASP A 264 6.09 16.75 -10.97
CA ASP A 264 6.61 16.00 -12.12
C ASP A 264 6.12 16.54 -13.49
N CYS A 265 5.30 17.61 -13.49
CA CYS A 265 4.77 18.27 -14.69
C CYS A 265 5.46 19.62 -15.02
N VAL A 266 6.57 19.97 -14.36
CA VAL A 266 7.36 21.20 -14.59
C VAL A 266 8.79 20.84 -14.96
#